data_AF-A0A7Y9ZJJ5-F1
#
_entry.id   AF-A0A7Y9ZJJ5-F1
#
_cell.length_a   1.000
_cell.length_b   1.000
_cell.length_c   1.000
_cell.angle_alpha   90.00
_cell.angle_beta   90.00
_cell.angle_gamma   90.00
#
_symmetry.space_group_name_H-M   'P 1'
#
loop_
_entity.id
_entity.type
_entity.pdbx_description
1 polymer ?
#
loop_
_entity_poly.entity_id
_entity_poly.type
_entity_poly.pdbx_seq_one_letter_code
_entity_poly.pdbx_strand_id
1 'polypeptide(L)'
;MSALHTLDVRLFEALTGTCLSASERDRVVDLCESAVAMAPGLGLPHPGQAARCAVHLLVAHAVPGLDPRVRSDLARLCEVAVVRGLPA
;
A
#
# COMPACT_ATOMS: atom_id res chain seq x y z
N MET A 1 6.51 25.42 -2.49
CA MET A 1 6.27 24.16 -1.76
C MET A 1 5.45 23.27 -2.67
N SER A 2 6.12 22.38 -3.41
CA SER A 2 5.45 21.42 -4.30
C SER A 2 4.58 20.48 -3.47
N ALA A 3 3.38 20.16 -3.97
CA ALA A 3 2.53 19.14 -3.39
C ALA A 3 3.36 17.88 -3.11
N LEU A 4 3.56 17.59 -1.82
CA LEU A 4 4.04 16.28 -1.38
C LEU A 4 2.97 15.30 -1.84
N HIS A 5 3.27 14.52 -2.88
CA HIS A 5 2.43 13.39 -3.29
C HIS A 5 2.50 12.33 -2.20
N THR A 6 1.67 12.50 -1.18
CA THR A 6 1.49 11.61 -0.04
C THR A 6 1.01 10.24 -0.52
N LEU A 7 1.32 9.19 0.24
CA LEU A 7 1.06 7.81 -0.16
C LEU A 7 -0.43 7.58 -0.44
N ASP A 8 -1.30 8.11 0.42
CA ASP A 8 -2.76 8.11 0.30
C ASP A 8 -3.25 8.49 -1.11
N VAL A 9 -2.81 9.63 -1.66
CA VAL A 9 -3.23 10.11 -2.98
C VAL A 9 -2.91 9.08 -4.05
N ARG A 10 -1.71 8.50 -4.00
CA ARG A 10 -1.26 7.52 -4.99
C ARG A 10 -1.99 6.19 -4.84
N LEU A 11 -2.36 5.80 -3.62
CA LEU A 11 -3.19 4.62 -3.37
C LEU A 11 -4.61 4.83 -3.92
N PHE A 12 -5.21 5.99 -3.68
CA PHE A 12 -6.53 6.34 -4.23
C PHE A 12 -6.52 6.37 -5.76
N GLU A 13 -5.49 6.96 -6.37
CA GLU A 13 -5.30 6.93 -7.82
C GLU A 13 -5.19 5.50 -8.35
N ALA A 14 -4.40 4.63 -7.71
CA ALA A 14 -4.25 3.23 -8.12
C ALA A 14 -5.55 2.41 -7.97
N LEU A 15 -6.42 2.79 -7.04
CA LEU A 15 -7.74 2.17 -6.84
C LEU A 15 -8.83 2.75 -7.74
N THR A 16 -8.55 3.85 -8.44
CA THR A 16 -9.51 4.51 -9.33
C THR A 16 -9.84 3.58 -10.50
N GLY A 17 -11.13 3.40 -10.78
CA GLY A 17 -11.60 2.51 -11.84
C GLY A 17 -11.70 1.04 -11.45
N THR A 18 -11.40 0.68 -10.20
CA THR A 18 -11.75 -0.64 -9.66
C THR A 18 -13.24 -0.71 -9.30
N CYS A 19 -13.80 -1.93 -9.30
CA CYS A 19 -15.19 -2.16 -8.88
C CYS A 19 -15.36 -2.28 -7.36
N LEU A 20 -14.39 -1.79 -6.57
CA LEU A 20 -14.43 -1.90 -5.12
C LEU A 20 -15.48 -0.97 -4.50
N SER A 21 -16.20 -1.51 -3.53
CA SER A 21 -17.03 -0.70 -2.63
C SER A 21 -16.18 0.32 -1.89
N ALA A 22 -16.82 1.37 -1.35
CA ALA A 22 -16.12 2.36 -0.55
C ALA A 22 -15.40 1.71 0.65
N SER A 23 -16.08 0.80 1.36
CA SER A 23 -15.51 0.07 2.49
C SER A 23 -14.30 -0.81 2.12
N GLU A 24 -14.30 -1.42 0.94
CA GLU A 24 -13.15 -2.20 0.48
C GLU A 24 -11.97 -1.29 0.13
N ARG A 25 -12.23 -0.13 -0.49
CA ARG A 25 -11.19 0.85 -0.80
C ARG A 25 -10.54 1.38 0.48
N ASP A 26 -11.34 1.81 1.43
CA ASP A 26 -10.85 2.31 2.72
C ASP A 26 -10.03 1.22 3.43
N ARG A 27 -10.53 -0.03 3.45
CA ARG A 27 -9.81 -1.15 4.03
C ARG A 27 -8.46 -1.41 3.37
N VAL A 28 -8.37 -1.30 2.04
CA VAL A 28 -7.11 -1.47 1.30
C VAL A 28 -6.13 -0.36 1.63
N VAL A 29 -6.59 0.89 1.72
CA VAL A 29 -5.77 2.04 2.10
C VAL A 29 -5.21 1.85 3.51
N ASP A 30 -6.06 1.52 4.49
CA ASP A 30 -5.65 1.27 5.88
C ASP A 30 -4.56 0.18 5.98
N LEU A 31 -4.70 -0.91 5.22
CA LEU A 31 -3.73 -2.01 5.21
C LEU A 31 -2.39 -1.58 4.60
N CYS A 32 -2.43 -0.76 3.54
CA CYS A 32 -1.23 -0.19 2.93
C CYS A 32 -0.48 0.73 3.89
N GLU A 33 -1.19 1.68 4.50
CA GLU A 33 -0.62 2.62 5.48
C GLU A 33 -0.04 1.88 6.69
N SER A 34 -0.78 0.89 7.22
CA SER A 34 -0.31 0.05 8.32
C SER A 34 0.99 -0.69 7.98
N ALA A 35 1.08 -1.26 6.77
CA ALA A 35 2.28 -1.97 6.34
C ALA A 35 3.49 -1.02 6.21
N VAL A 36 3.27 0.20 5.70
CA VAL A 36 4.32 1.22 5.58
C VAL A 36 4.79 1.71 6.94
N ALA A 37 3.87 1.95 7.88
CA ALA A 37 4.19 2.40 9.23
C ALA A 37 4.97 1.34 10.04
N MET A 38 4.61 0.06 9.91
CA MET A 38 5.24 -1.00 10.69
C MET A 38 6.60 -1.45 10.13
N ALA A 39 6.76 -1.49 8.80
CA ALA A 39 7.91 -2.15 8.17
C ALA A 39 9.30 -1.65 8.65
N PRO A 40 9.56 -0.34 8.83
CA PRO A 40 10.83 0.14 9.37
C PRO A 40 11.12 -0.35 10.80
N GLY A 41 10.08 -0.55 11.61
CA GLY A 41 10.20 -0.95 13.03
C GLY A 41 10.46 -2.44 13.25
N LEU A 42 10.37 -3.28 12.21
CA LEU A 42 10.53 -4.74 12.31
C LEU A 42 11.99 -5.20 12.39
N GLY A 43 12.97 -4.32 12.17
CA GLY A 43 14.39 -4.67 12.19
C GLY A 43 14.83 -5.63 11.08
N LEU A 44 14.03 -5.74 10.00
CA LEU A 44 14.33 -6.61 8.87
C LEU A 44 15.39 -5.98 7.93
N PRO A 45 16.25 -6.78 7.28
CA PRO A 45 17.31 -6.26 6.41
C PRO A 45 16.81 -5.39 5.24
N HIS A 46 15.60 -5.65 4.75
CA HIS A 46 15.00 -5.00 3.59
C HIS A 46 13.57 -4.55 3.90
N PRO A 47 13.37 -3.42 4.61
CA PRO A 47 12.04 -2.99 5.07
C PRO A 47 11.08 -2.68 3.92
N GLY A 48 11.58 -2.16 2.79
CA GLY A 48 10.75 -1.96 1.58
C GLY A 48 10.20 -3.27 1.02
N GLN A 49 11.03 -4.31 0.93
CA GLN A 49 10.61 -5.65 0.51
C GLN A 49 9.62 -6.26 1.50
N ALA A 50 9.84 -6.05 2.81
CA ALA A 50 8.93 -6.50 3.85
C ALA A 50 7.54 -5.86 3.70
N ALA A 51 7.47 -4.54 3.48
CA ALA A 51 6.21 -3.85 3.21
C ALA A 51 5.52 -4.37 1.94
N ARG A 52 6.27 -4.57 0.86
CA ARG A 52 5.75 -5.15 -0.39
C ARG A 52 5.07 -6.52 -0.15
N CYS A 53 5.77 -7.42 0.56
CA CYS A 53 5.25 -8.75 0.87
C CYS A 53 4.02 -8.67 1.79
N ALA A 54 4.06 -7.82 2.81
CA ALA A 54 2.93 -7.63 3.72
C ALA A 54 1.69 -7.15 2.97
N VAL A 55 1.81 -6.13 2.12
CA VAL A 55 0.67 -5.61 1.32
C VAL A 55 0.11 -6.68 0.40
N HIS A 56 0.97 -7.44 -0.28
CA HIS A 56 0.51 -8.55 -1.12
C HIS A 56 -0.36 -9.55 -0.34
N LEU A 57 0.09 -9.96 0.86
CA LEU A 57 -0.63 -10.93 1.69
C LEU A 57 -1.91 -10.34 2.28
N LEU A 58 -1.83 -9.16 2.88
CA LEU A 58 -2.94 -8.50 3.57
C LEU A 58 -4.07 -8.12 2.61
N VAL A 59 -3.73 -7.51 1.46
CA VAL A 59 -4.73 -7.11 0.47
C VAL A 59 -5.34 -8.32 -0.23
N ALA A 60 -4.55 -9.35 -0.55
CA ALA A 60 -5.09 -10.58 -1.13
C ALA A 60 -6.07 -11.29 -0.18
N HIS A 61 -5.83 -11.22 1.12
CA HIS A 61 -6.71 -11.79 2.12
C HIS A 61 -7.98 -10.95 2.30
N ALA A 62 -7.85 -9.63 2.40
CA ALA A 62 -8.98 -8.73 2.65
C ALA A 62 -9.88 -8.55 1.42
N VAL A 63 -9.31 -8.53 0.21
CA VAL A 63 -10.03 -8.31 -1.05
C VAL A 63 -9.55 -9.32 -2.11
N PRO A 64 -10.01 -10.59 -2.03
CA PRO A 64 -9.52 -11.66 -2.90
C PRO A 64 -9.79 -11.43 -4.38
N GLY A 65 -10.85 -10.67 -4.71
CA GLY A 65 -11.26 -10.35 -6.09
C GLY A 65 -10.52 -9.17 -6.71
N LEU A 66 -9.62 -8.50 -5.99
CA LEU A 66 -8.87 -7.38 -6.55
C LEU A 66 -7.94 -7.86 -7.67
N ASP A 67 -7.91 -7.10 -8.77
CA ASP A 67 -7.01 -7.37 -9.90
C ASP A 67 -5.56 -7.55 -9.38
N PRO A 68 -4.91 -8.69 -9.69
CA PRO A 68 -3.53 -8.95 -9.27
C PRO A 68 -2.54 -7.85 -9.67
N ARG A 69 -2.76 -7.16 -10.80
CA ARG A 69 -1.94 -6.02 -11.25
C ARG A 69 -2.10 -4.83 -10.33
N VAL A 70 -3.34 -4.43 -10.03
CA VAL A 70 -3.63 -3.35 -9.08
C VAL A 70 -3.02 -3.67 -7.72
N ARG A 71 -3.20 -4.90 -7.23
CA ARG A 71 -2.57 -5.35 -5.97
C ARG A 71 -1.04 -5.25 -6.01
N SER A 72 -0.41 -5.59 -7.13
CA SER A 72 1.04 -5.43 -7.30
C SER A 72 1.48 -3.97 -7.34
N ASP A 73 0.67 -3.09 -7.92
CA ASP A 73 0.96 -1.66 -7.96
C ASP A 73 0.87 -1.05 -6.56
N LEU A 74 -0.16 -1.40 -5.79
CA LEU A 74 -0.28 -0.99 -4.37
C LEU A 74 0.92 -1.45 -3.54
N ALA A 75 1.33 -2.72 -3.69
CA ALA A 75 2.50 -3.25 -2.98
C ALA A 75 3.78 -2.50 -3.35
N ARG A 76 3.96 -2.14 -4.63
CA ARG A 76 5.09 -1.33 -5.10
C ARG A 76 5.06 0.09 -4.57
N LEU A 77 3.87 0.72 -4.49
CA LEU A 77 3.73 2.06 -3.91
C LEU A 77 4.18 2.07 -2.44
N CYS A 78 3.79 1.06 -1.66
CA CYS A 78 4.16 0.93 -0.26
C CYS A 78 5.67 0.64 -0.08
N GLU A 79 6.25 -0.21 -0.91
CA GLU A 79 7.70 -0.43 -0.96
C GLU A 79 8.45 0.89 -1.16
N VAL A 80 8.04 1.67 -2.16
CA VAL A 80 8.66 2.97 -2.47
C VAL A 80 8.47 3.95 -1.32
N ALA A 81 7.31 3.98 -0.67
CA ALA A 81 7.06 4.84 0.49
C ALA A 81 8.02 4.53 1.64
N VAL A 82 8.21 3.26 1.97
CA VAL A 82 9.17 2.83 3.00
C VAL A 82 10.60 3.18 2.63
N VAL A 83 11.03 2.92 1.39
CA VAL A 83 12.40 3.21 0.93
C VAL A 83 12.68 4.72 0.92
N ARG A 84 11.68 5.54 0.60
CA ARG A 84 11.81 7.00 0.53
C ARG A 84 11.51 7.71 1.85
N GLY A 85 11.07 6.99 2.89
CA GLY A 85 10.66 7.58 4.16
C GLY A 85 9.46 8.52 4.02
N LEU A 86 8.52 8.20 3.13
CA LEU A 86 7.28 8.96 3.03
C LEU A 86 6.43 8.72 4.28
N PRO A 87 5.74 9.76 4.80
CA PRO A 87 4.74 9.54 5.83
C PRO A 87 3.67 8.59 5.28
N ALA A 88 3.28 7.63 6.13
CA ALA A 88 2.10 6.81 5.90
C ALA A 88 0.87 7.72 5.85
#